data_AF-A0A6C1EES2-F1
#
_entry.id   AF-A0A6C1EES2-F1
#
_cell.length_a   1.000
_cell.length_b   1.000
_cell.length_c   1.000
_cell.angle_alpha   90.00
_cell.angle_beta   90.00
_cell.angle_gamma   90.00
#
_symmetry.space_group_name_H-M   'P 1'
#
loop_
_entity.id
_entity.type
_entity.pdbx_description
1 polymer ?
#
loop_
_entity_poly.entity_id
_entity_poly.type
_entity_poly.pdbx_seq_one_letter_code
_entity_poly.pdbx_strand_id
1 'polypeptide(L)'
;MGQKSSKVQITKTDRAILEVKRSKDEIHKFTRRTDSLIQVEKYQLKELIRAHPKNYKSNIKVRFLLKRIHYQEHLLQQASDQLINLENMISTLEFKMVETQFINGLRNGNEILKKLNKEFSNVDELMDDVQDQIAYQNEINETLSRSIVGANDYEDELDKELDALEMEVNTKEKKDKVEAANLPSTEGLPSRSKEEQTDHKEREELIQDRKGNSKEPVALLS
;
A
#
# COMPACT_ATOMS: atom_id res chain seq x y z
N MET A 1 -24.01 -30.48 17.46
CA MET A 1 -22.96 -29.57 16.93
C MET A 1 -22.78 -28.43 17.92
N GLY A 2 -21.85 -28.58 18.87
CA GLY A 2 -21.60 -27.55 19.89
C GLY A 2 -20.58 -26.53 19.37
N GLN A 3 -20.98 -25.26 19.28
CA GLN A 3 -20.06 -24.14 19.08
C GLN A 3 -19.10 -24.09 20.27
N LYS A 4 -17.86 -24.56 20.07
CA LYS A 4 -16.77 -24.28 21.00
C LYS A 4 -16.52 -22.78 20.93
N SER A 5 -16.95 -22.05 21.97
CA SER A 5 -16.62 -20.64 22.17
C SER A 5 -15.10 -20.47 22.03
N SER A 6 -14.65 -19.87 20.92
CA SER A 6 -13.25 -19.51 20.73
C SER A 6 -12.88 -18.51 21.82
N LYS A 7 -12.05 -18.94 22.76
CA LYS A 7 -11.54 -18.08 23.83
C LYS A 7 -10.70 -17.00 23.18
N VAL A 8 -11.18 -15.75 23.18
CA VAL A 8 -10.45 -14.59 22.67
C VAL A 8 -9.10 -14.53 23.38
N GLN A 9 -8.02 -14.74 22.62
CA GLN A 9 -6.66 -14.67 23.13
C GLN A 9 -6.29 -13.19 23.23
N ILE A 10 -6.15 -12.68 24.45
CA ILE A 10 -5.73 -11.29 24.67
C ILE A 10 -4.27 -11.18 24.25
N THR A 11 -4.00 -10.37 23.23
CA THR A 11 -2.65 -10.16 22.70
C THR A 11 -1.84 -9.29 23.67
N LYS A 12 -0.50 -9.41 23.65
CA LYS A 12 0.38 -8.53 24.44
C LYS A 12 0.14 -7.03 24.13
N THR A 13 -0.17 -6.72 22.87
CA THR A 13 -0.55 -5.38 22.40
C THR A 13 -1.82 -4.87 23.07
N ASP A 14 -2.84 -5.73 23.20
CA ASP A 14 -4.12 -5.37 23.80
C ASP A 14 -3.97 -5.06 25.29
N ARG A 15 -3.07 -5.79 25.98
CA ARG A 15 -2.71 -5.49 27.38
C ARG A 15 -1.99 -4.16 27.51
N ALA A 16 -1.04 -3.87 26.62
CA ALA A 16 -0.33 -2.59 26.62
C ALA A 16 -1.29 -1.41 26.38
N ILE A 17 -2.21 -1.54 25.42
CA ILE A 17 -3.24 -0.52 25.15
C ILE A 17 -4.14 -0.32 26.39
N LEU A 18 -4.53 -1.40 27.06
CA LEU A 18 -5.31 -1.32 28.28
C LEU A 18 -4.57 -0.59 29.41
N GLU A 19 -3.28 -0.88 29.59
CA GLU A 19 -2.45 -0.22 30.61
C GLU A 19 -2.32 1.29 30.34
N VAL A 20 -2.09 1.69 29.09
CA VAL A 20 -2.00 3.11 28.69
C VAL A 20 -3.35 3.81 28.84
N LYS A 21 -4.46 3.15 28.51
CA LYS A 21 -5.81 3.71 28.73
C LYS A 21 -6.11 3.88 30.22
N ARG A 22 -5.73 2.89 31.04
CA ARG A 22 -5.90 2.95 32.49
C ARG A 22 -5.09 4.11 33.09
N SER A 23 -3.84 4.30 32.67
CA SER A 23 -3.03 5.42 33.18
C SER A 23 -3.60 6.77 32.75
N LYS A 24 -4.12 6.90 31.52
CA LYS A 24 -4.85 8.09 31.07
C LYS A 24 -6.06 8.40 31.96
N ASP A 25 -6.87 7.40 32.28
CA ASP A 25 -8.04 7.56 33.16
C ASP A 25 -7.63 7.98 34.58
N GLU A 26 -6.58 7.39 35.13
CA GLU A 26 -6.07 7.76 36.45
C GLU A 26 -5.53 9.21 36.48
N ILE A 27 -4.82 9.64 35.43
CA ILE A 27 -4.39 11.03 35.29
C ILE A 27 -5.61 11.96 35.25
N HIS A 28 -6.63 11.65 34.45
CA HIS A 28 -7.86 12.46 34.42
C HIS A 28 -8.57 12.54 35.77
N LYS A 29 -8.64 11.43 36.53
CA LYS A 29 -9.19 11.44 37.90
C LYS A 29 -8.35 12.31 38.82
N PHE A 30 -7.03 12.23 38.73
CA PHE A 30 -6.11 13.07 39.50
C PHE A 30 -6.29 14.55 39.18
N THR A 31 -6.32 14.93 37.89
CA THR A 31 -6.57 16.31 37.43
C THR A 31 -7.86 16.87 38.02
N ARG A 32 -8.99 16.16 37.88
CA ARG A 32 -10.29 16.62 38.42
C ARG A 32 -10.28 16.80 39.94
N ARG A 33 -9.63 15.87 40.65
CA ARG A 33 -9.49 15.94 42.12
C ARG A 33 -8.64 17.16 42.51
N THR A 34 -7.51 17.36 41.85
CA THR A 34 -6.58 18.47 42.10
C THR A 34 -7.22 19.81 41.76
N ASP A 35 -7.96 19.92 40.66
CA ASP A 35 -8.72 21.14 40.31
C ASP A 35 -9.73 21.50 41.40
N SER A 36 -10.49 20.52 41.87
CA SER A 36 -11.46 20.72 42.96
C SER A 36 -10.78 21.19 44.24
N LEU A 37 -9.62 20.62 44.58
CA LEU A 37 -8.81 21.05 45.72
C LEU A 37 -8.32 22.49 45.53
N ILE A 38 -7.77 22.84 44.37
CA ILE A 38 -7.32 24.21 44.05
C ILE A 38 -8.47 25.21 44.23
N GLN A 39 -9.69 24.89 43.79
CA GLN A 39 -10.84 25.79 43.98
C GLN A 39 -11.18 26.02 45.45
N VAL A 40 -11.19 24.96 46.26
CA VAL A 40 -11.42 25.06 47.72
C VAL A 40 -10.32 25.89 48.37
N GLU A 41 -9.06 25.66 48.01
CA GLU A 41 -7.91 26.41 48.53
C GLU A 41 -7.93 27.89 48.12
N LYS A 42 -8.31 28.19 46.87
CA LYS A 42 -8.50 29.56 46.38
C LYS A 42 -9.63 30.27 47.15
N TYR A 43 -10.71 29.57 47.48
CA TYR A 43 -11.77 30.12 48.33
C TYR A 43 -11.26 30.41 49.75
N GLN A 44 -10.60 29.45 50.39
CA GLN A 44 -9.99 29.64 51.72
C GLN A 44 -8.99 30.80 51.74
N LEU A 45 -8.19 30.95 50.68
CA LEU A 45 -7.25 32.06 50.54
C LEU A 45 -7.97 33.41 50.47
N LYS A 46 -9.06 33.51 49.71
CA LYS A 46 -9.89 34.72 49.63
C LYS A 46 -10.50 35.08 50.98
N GLU A 47 -11.01 34.11 51.72
CA GLU A 47 -11.57 34.32 53.06
C GLU A 47 -10.50 34.79 54.07
N LEU A 48 -9.30 34.20 54.05
CA LEU A 48 -8.18 34.64 54.89
C LEU A 48 -7.72 36.06 54.58
N ILE A 49 -7.74 36.47 53.32
CA ILE A 49 -7.42 37.85 52.90
C ILE A 49 -8.49 38.83 53.41
N ARG A 50 -9.78 38.46 53.31
CA ARG A 50 -10.90 39.25 53.83
C ARG A 50 -10.83 39.44 55.35
N ALA A 51 -10.48 38.38 56.09
CA ALA A 51 -10.35 38.42 57.54
C ALA A 51 -9.15 39.26 58.03
N HIS A 52 -8.09 39.39 57.22
CA HIS A 52 -6.85 40.08 57.61
C HIS A 52 -6.38 41.13 56.58
N PRO A 53 -7.14 42.22 56.35
CA PRO A 53 -6.90 43.16 55.25
C PRO A 53 -5.59 43.95 55.36
N LYS A 54 -5.09 44.23 56.57
CA LYS A 54 -3.88 45.05 56.77
C LYS A 54 -2.57 44.26 56.71
N ASN A 55 -2.58 42.99 57.12
CA ASN A 55 -1.36 42.17 57.30
C ASN A 55 -1.38 40.83 56.54
N TYR A 56 -2.25 40.66 55.55
CA TYR A 56 -2.37 39.39 54.80
C TYR A 56 -1.04 38.93 54.17
N LYS A 57 -0.21 39.88 53.69
CA LYS A 57 1.10 39.57 53.11
C LYS A 57 2.09 39.02 54.13
N SER A 58 2.00 39.38 55.41
CA SER A 58 2.93 38.90 56.45
C SER A 58 2.42 37.62 57.13
N ASN A 59 1.17 37.24 56.89
CA ASN A 59 0.60 36.03 57.46
C ASN A 59 1.21 34.78 56.80
N ILE A 60 1.88 33.96 57.61
CA ILE A 60 2.53 32.71 57.19
C ILE A 60 1.53 31.76 56.53
N LYS A 61 0.28 31.69 57.03
CA LYS A 61 -0.76 30.81 56.50
C LYS A 61 -1.16 31.18 55.06
N VAL A 62 -1.28 32.48 54.77
CA VAL A 62 -1.61 32.99 53.43
C VAL A 62 -0.48 32.66 52.44
N ARG A 63 0.78 32.89 52.84
CA ARG A 63 1.94 32.56 52.00
C ARG A 63 2.07 31.07 51.74
N PHE A 64 1.85 30.25 52.77
CA PHE A 64 1.89 28.79 52.65
C PHE A 64 0.81 28.28 51.69
N LEU A 65 -0.43 28.75 51.84
CA LEU A 65 -1.53 28.35 50.98
C LEU A 65 -1.30 28.77 49.52
N LEU A 66 -0.77 29.97 49.28
CA LEU A 66 -0.40 30.41 47.95
C LEU A 66 0.70 29.54 47.32
N LYS A 67 1.74 29.20 48.07
CA LYS A 67 2.80 28.26 47.61
C LYS A 67 2.22 26.89 47.29
N ARG A 68 1.28 26.40 48.11
CA ARG A 68 0.63 25.10 47.89
C ARG A 68 -0.21 25.10 46.62
N ILE A 69 -0.98 26.16 46.37
CA ILE A 69 -1.76 26.34 45.14
C ILE A 69 -0.83 26.34 43.92
N HIS A 70 0.26 27.12 43.94
CA HIS A 70 1.22 27.14 42.82
C HIS A 70 1.87 25.78 42.56
N TYR A 71 2.18 25.03 43.62
CA TYR A 71 2.71 23.68 43.47
C TYR A 71 1.67 22.72 42.85
N GLN A 72 0.41 22.81 43.25
CA GLN A 72 -0.67 22.01 42.66
C GLN A 72 -0.92 22.39 41.19
N GLU A 73 -0.85 23.67 40.84
CA GLU A 73 -0.93 24.15 39.45
C GLU A 73 0.23 23.60 38.62
N HIS A 74 1.45 23.58 39.18
CA HIS A 74 2.60 22.96 38.52
C HIS A 74 2.41 21.44 38.31
N LEU A 75 1.88 20.72 39.30
CA LEU A 75 1.55 19.30 39.16
C LEU A 75 0.49 19.08 38.06
N LEU A 76 -0.49 19.98 37.93
CA LEU A 76 -1.51 19.92 36.88
C LEU A 76 -0.88 20.09 35.48
N GLN A 77 0.11 20.99 35.36
CA GLN A 77 0.87 21.17 34.13
C GLN A 77 1.68 19.90 33.79
N GLN A 78 2.39 19.33 34.76
CA GLN A 78 3.11 18.06 34.55
C GLN A 78 2.17 16.91 34.16
N ALA A 79 0.98 16.84 34.77
CA ALA A 79 -0.05 15.85 34.40
C ALA A 79 -0.53 16.05 32.94
N SER A 80 -0.61 17.30 32.48
CA SER A 80 -0.97 17.62 31.09
C SER A 80 0.13 17.18 30.11
N ASP A 81 1.40 17.41 30.45
CA ASP A 81 2.54 16.93 29.65
C ASP A 81 2.57 15.39 29.58
N GLN A 82 2.30 14.71 30.70
CA GLN A 82 2.19 13.26 30.75
C GLN A 82 1.02 12.75 29.90
N LEU A 83 -0.11 13.44 29.88
CA LEU A 83 -1.26 13.07 29.04
C LEU A 83 -0.88 13.11 27.55
N ILE A 84 -0.18 14.16 27.11
CA ILE A 84 0.33 14.28 25.73
C ILE A 84 1.27 13.11 25.42
N ASN A 85 2.18 12.77 26.34
CA ASN A 85 3.10 11.64 26.16
C ASN A 85 2.36 10.30 26.03
N LEU A 86 1.28 10.08 26.81
CA LEU A 86 0.46 8.88 26.68
C LEU A 86 -0.29 8.84 25.34
N GLU A 87 -0.79 9.97 24.85
CA GLU A 87 -1.45 10.05 23.54
C GLU A 87 -0.49 9.75 22.40
N ASN A 88 0.75 10.26 22.48
CA ASN A 88 1.83 9.91 21.54
C ASN A 88 2.17 8.41 21.60
N MET A 89 2.17 7.80 22.79
CA MET A 89 2.39 6.37 22.95
C MET A 89 1.26 5.54 22.32
N ILE A 90 -0.01 5.95 22.47
CA ILE A 90 -1.15 5.30 21.81
C ILE A 90 -1.00 5.37 20.29
N SER A 91 -0.74 6.56 19.74
CA SER A 91 -0.55 6.74 18.30
C SER A 91 0.61 5.89 17.76
N THR A 92 1.71 5.82 18.51
CA THR A 92 2.84 4.95 18.16
C THR A 92 2.43 3.47 18.16
N LEU A 93 1.66 3.01 19.15
CA LEU A 93 1.17 1.63 19.19
C LEU A 93 0.24 1.32 18.02
N GLU A 94 -0.66 2.23 17.68
CA GLU A 94 -1.56 2.08 16.52
C GLU A 94 -0.77 1.98 15.22
N PHE A 95 0.23 2.84 15.02
CA PHE A 95 1.12 2.76 13.88
C PHE A 95 1.87 1.41 13.81
N LYS A 96 2.39 0.92 14.95
CA LYS A 96 3.06 -0.39 15.02
C LYS A 96 2.12 -1.56 14.75
N MET A 97 0.85 -1.46 15.11
CA MET A 97 -0.15 -2.47 14.74
C MET A 97 -0.34 -2.52 13.22
N VAL A 98 -0.47 -1.37 12.57
CA VAL A 98 -0.59 -1.29 11.10
C VAL A 98 0.68 -1.80 10.42
N GLU A 99 1.86 -1.43 10.90
CA GLU A 99 3.15 -1.93 10.40
C GLU A 99 3.24 -3.45 10.48
N THR A 100 2.80 -4.03 11.60
CA THR A 100 2.77 -5.50 11.77
C THR A 100 1.81 -6.15 10.79
N GLN A 101 0.63 -5.57 10.57
CA GLN A 101 -0.34 -6.06 9.58
C GLN A 101 0.23 -5.97 8.16
N PHE A 102 0.91 -4.88 7.83
CA PHE A 102 1.57 -4.70 6.54
C PHE A 102 2.68 -5.75 6.31
N ILE A 103 3.54 -5.99 7.29
CA ILE A 103 4.58 -7.03 7.22
C ILE A 103 3.96 -8.43 7.04
N ASN A 104 2.88 -8.73 7.77
CA ASN A 104 2.17 -9.99 7.60
C ASN A 104 1.54 -10.10 6.20
N GLY A 105 1.02 -9.01 5.65
CA GLY A 105 0.52 -8.94 4.27
C GLY A 105 1.61 -9.22 3.25
N LEU A 106 2.79 -8.59 3.39
CA LEU A 106 3.95 -8.86 2.54
C LEU A 106 4.44 -10.30 2.64
N ARG A 107 4.45 -10.87 3.86
CA ARG A 107 4.82 -12.27 4.08
C ARG A 107 3.85 -13.21 3.37
N ASN A 108 2.55 -13.01 3.53
CA ASN A 108 1.53 -13.80 2.85
C ASN A 108 1.65 -13.65 1.33
N GLY A 109 1.87 -12.44 0.83
CA GLY A 109 2.12 -12.18 -0.60
C GLY A 109 3.36 -12.93 -1.11
N ASN A 110 4.46 -12.92 -0.37
CA ASN A 110 5.67 -13.67 -0.70
C ASN A 110 5.44 -15.19 -0.70
N GLU A 111 4.68 -15.70 0.28
CA GLU A 111 4.31 -17.12 0.33
C GLU A 111 3.43 -17.52 -0.86
N ILE A 112 2.49 -16.67 -1.28
CA ILE A 112 1.68 -16.89 -2.48
C ILE A 112 2.55 -16.86 -3.74
N LEU A 113 3.42 -15.86 -3.88
CA LEU A 113 4.35 -15.77 -5.01
C LEU A 113 5.29 -16.98 -5.08
N LYS A 114 5.75 -17.50 -3.94
CA LYS A 114 6.54 -18.74 -3.89
C LYS A 114 5.76 -19.97 -4.33
N LYS A 115 4.51 -20.10 -3.90
CA LYS A 115 3.62 -21.19 -4.34
C LYS A 115 3.35 -21.11 -5.83
N LEU A 116 3.00 -19.92 -6.31
CA LEU A 116 2.76 -19.64 -7.72
C LEU A 116 4.02 -19.92 -8.56
N ASN A 117 5.18 -19.45 -8.13
CA ASN A 117 6.44 -19.75 -8.82
C ASN A 117 6.72 -21.25 -8.86
N LYS A 118 6.44 -21.98 -7.78
CA LYS A 118 6.60 -23.44 -7.74
C LYS A 118 5.64 -24.17 -8.68
N GLU A 119 4.40 -23.69 -8.81
CA GLU A 119 3.44 -24.23 -9.79
C GLU A 119 3.87 -23.92 -11.23
N PHE A 120 4.45 -22.74 -11.49
CA PHE A 120 5.03 -22.41 -12.79
C PHE A 120 6.32 -23.17 -13.10
N SER A 121 7.17 -23.49 -12.11
CA SER A 121 8.35 -24.34 -12.34
C SER A 121 7.98 -25.76 -12.79
N ASN A 122 6.80 -26.27 -12.44
CA ASN A 122 6.31 -27.55 -12.99
C ASN A 122 5.87 -27.42 -14.45
N VAL A 123 5.64 -26.20 -14.96
CA VAL A 123 5.37 -25.96 -16.38
C VAL A 123 6.66 -26.03 -17.19
N ASP A 124 7.82 -25.67 -16.63
CA ASP A 124 9.10 -25.88 -17.32
C ASP A 124 9.36 -27.37 -17.57
N GLU A 125 9.03 -28.25 -16.60
CA GLU A 125 9.12 -29.71 -16.77
C GLU A 125 8.10 -30.24 -17.80
N LEU A 126 6.88 -29.70 -17.82
CA LEU A 126 5.90 -29.99 -18.87
C LEU A 126 6.34 -29.47 -20.25
N MET A 127 7.04 -28.33 -20.31
CA MET A 127 7.56 -27.76 -21.55
C MET A 127 8.71 -28.60 -22.09
N ASP A 128 9.59 -29.11 -21.23
CA ASP A 128 10.62 -30.08 -21.60
C ASP A 128 9.98 -31.38 -22.12
N ASP A 129 8.96 -31.93 -21.42
CA ASP A 129 8.22 -33.12 -21.88
C ASP A 129 7.50 -32.89 -23.23
N VAL A 130 6.90 -31.70 -23.43
CA VAL A 130 6.24 -31.34 -24.69
C VAL A 130 7.27 -31.17 -25.80
N GLN A 131 8.43 -30.59 -25.52
CA GLN A 131 9.51 -30.42 -26.49
C GLN A 131 10.10 -31.78 -26.89
N ASP A 132 10.26 -32.71 -25.94
CA ASP A 132 10.66 -34.09 -26.20
C ASP A 132 9.58 -34.85 -26.99
N GLN A 133 8.29 -34.64 -26.71
CA GLN A 133 7.19 -35.21 -27.50
C GLN A 133 7.15 -34.65 -28.92
N ILE A 134 7.41 -33.35 -29.11
CA ILE A 134 7.52 -32.74 -30.44
C ILE A 134 8.72 -33.32 -31.19
N ALA A 135 9.86 -33.50 -30.52
CA ALA A 135 11.03 -34.13 -31.12
C ALA A 135 10.74 -35.59 -31.54
N TYR A 136 10.06 -36.35 -30.68
CA TYR A 136 9.64 -37.71 -30.98
C TYR A 136 8.61 -37.77 -32.11
N GLN A 137 7.66 -36.84 -32.15
CA GLN A 137 6.69 -36.72 -33.25
C GLN A 137 7.40 -36.39 -34.57
N ASN A 138 8.42 -35.53 -34.54
CA ASN A 138 9.23 -35.21 -35.70
C ASN A 138 10.07 -36.40 -36.15
N GLU A 139 10.62 -37.19 -35.23
CA GLU A 139 11.34 -38.43 -35.53
C GLU A 139 10.39 -39.48 -36.15
N ILE A 140 9.17 -39.62 -35.64
CA ILE A 140 8.12 -40.44 -36.24
C ILE A 140 7.81 -39.92 -37.63
N ASN A 141 7.60 -38.62 -37.80
CA ASN A 141 7.27 -38.03 -39.10
C ASN A 141 8.40 -38.26 -40.11
N GLU A 142 9.65 -38.03 -39.71
CA GLU A 142 10.83 -38.31 -40.54
C GLU A 142 10.96 -39.79 -40.88
N THR A 143 10.66 -40.68 -39.94
CA THR A 143 10.66 -42.14 -40.16
C THR A 143 9.50 -42.58 -41.05
N LEU A 144 8.31 -41.98 -40.92
CA LEU A 144 7.15 -42.23 -41.77
C LEU A 144 7.42 -41.73 -43.19
N SER A 145 7.96 -40.51 -43.33
CA SER A 145 8.41 -39.96 -44.62
C SER A 145 9.53 -40.81 -45.24
N ARG A 146 10.48 -41.32 -44.45
CA ARG A 146 11.48 -42.28 -44.92
C ARG A 146 10.90 -43.64 -45.28
N SER A 147 9.87 -44.11 -44.57
CA SER A 147 9.18 -45.38 -44.83
C SER A 147 8.24 -45.30 -46.02
N ILE A 148 7.77 -44.11 -46.38
CA ILE A 148 7.09 -43.82 -47.64
C ILE A 148 8.16 -43.66 -48.72
N VAL A 149 8.91 -44.75 -48.96
CA VAL A 149 9.78 -44.87 -50.13
C VAL A 149 8.85 -44.96 -51.35
N GLY A 150 8.47 -43.81 -51.90
CA GLY A 150 7.62 -43.70 -53.09
C GLY A 150 6.67 -42.49 -53.18
N ALA A 151 6.53 -41.65 -52.14
CA ALA A 151 5.68 -40.44 -52.23
C ALA A 151 6.41 -39.18 -52.70
N ASN A 152 7.75 -39.20 -52.79
CA ASN A 152 8.53 -38.09 -53.34
C ASN A 152 8.16 -37.74 -54.80
N ASP A 153 7.50 -38.64 -55.53
CA ASP A 153 7.03 -38.39 -56.90
C ASP A 153 5.76 -37.50 -56.95
N TYR A 154 5.03 -37.35 -55.83
CA TYR A 154 3.79 -36.55 -55.76
C TYR A 154 3.96 -35.22 -55.00
N GLU A 155 5.09 -34.96 -54.36
CA GLU A 155 5.37 -33.70 -53.62
C GLU A 155 5.20 -32.48 -54.53
N ASP A 156 5.75 -32.53 -55.76
CA ASP A 156 5.63 -31.44 -56.75
C ASP A 156 4.20 -31.21 -57.28
N GLU A 157 3.32 -32.23 -57.19
CA GLU A 157 1.91 -32.14 -57.60
C GLU A 157 1.03 -31.68 -56.42
N LEU A 158 1.38 -32.12 -55.21
CA LEU A 158 0.77 -31.72 -53.94
C LEU A 158 1.04 -30.24 -53.63
N ASP A 159 2.27 -29.75 -53.82
CA ASP A 159 2.63 -28.34 -53.65
C ASP A 159 1.81 -27.44 -54.57
N LYS A 160 1.59 -27.86 -55.82
CA LYS A 160 0.74 -27.13 -56.78
C LYS A 160 -0.73 -27.15 -56.38
N GLU A 161 -1.22 -28.27 -55.86
CA GLU A 161 -2.60 -28.37 -55.36
C GLU A 161 -2.79 -27.48 -54.12
N LEU A 162 -1.80 -27.43 -53.23
CA LEU A 162 -1.79 -26.60 -52.03
C LEU A 162 -1.74 -25.10 -52.36
N ASP A 163 -0.89 -24.70 -53.32
CA ASP A 163 -0.84 -23.33 -53.86
C ASP A 163 -2.17 -22.93 -54.50
N ALA A 164 -2.81 -23.85 -55.25
CA ALA A 164 -4.13 -23.60 -55.85
C ALA A 164 -5.23 -23.40 -54.78
N LEU A 165 -5.20 -24.20 -53.72
CA LEU A 165 -6.08 -24.07 -52.56
C LEU A 165 -5.84 -22.77 -51.78
N GLU A 166 -4.58 -22.36 -51.57
CA GLU A 166 -4.26 -21.09 -50.93
C GLU A 166 -4.83 -19.92 -51.74
N MET A 167 -4.66 -19.92 -53.06
CA MET A 167 -5.24 -18.90 -53.93
C MET A 167 -6.78 -18.90 -53.86
N GLU A 168 -7.43 -20.05 -53.77
CA GLU A 168 -8.90 -20.12 -53.65
C GLU A 168 -9.41 -19.56 -52.31
N VAL A 169 -8.69 -19.78 -51.21
CA VAL A 169 -9.06 -19.28 -49.89
C VAL A 169 -8.76 -17.78 -49.77
N ASN A 170 -7.58 -17.32 -50.21
CA ASN A 170 -7.16 -15.91 -50.09
C ASN A 170 -7.89 -14.98 -51.09
N THR A 171 -8.44 -15.51 -52.18
CA THR A 171 -9.31 -14.72 -53.10
C THR A 171 -10.70 -14.46 -52.55
N LYS A 172 -11.19 -15.27 -51.58
CA LYS A 172 -12.44 -15.00 -50.86
C LYS A 172 -12.28 -13.81 -49.89
N GLU A 173 -11.14 -13.68 -49.21
CA GLU A 173 -10.91 -12.56 -48.27
C GLU A 173 -10.68 -11.19 -48.96
N LYS A 174 -10.21 -11.17 -50.21
CA LYS A 174 -10.00 -9.92 -50.95
C LYS A 174 -11.29 -9.26 -51.48
N LYS A 175 -12.43 -9.97 -51.50
CA LYS A 175 -13.71 -9.38 -51.94
C LYS A 175 -14.39 -8.51 -50.89
N ASP A 176 -14.09 -8.69 -49.61
CA ASP A 176 -14.74 -7.94 -48.52
C ASP A 176 -14.09 -6.58 -48.19
N LYS A 177 -12.97 -6.22 -48.83
CA LYS A 177 -12.25 -4.95 -48.56
C LYS A 177 -12.59 -3.78 -49.49
N VAL A 178 -13.48 -3.94 -50.46
CA VAL A 178 -13.75 -2.90 -51.49
C VAL A 178 -14.99 -2.04 -51.18
N GLU A 179 -15.80 -2.34 -50.17
CA GLU A 179 -17.07 -1.62 -49.91
C GLU A 179 -17.07 -0.63 -48.72
N ALA A 180 -15.91 -0.25 -48.16
CA ALA A 180 -15.84 0.69 -47.04
C ALA A 180 -15.45 2.14 -47.42
N ALA A 181 -15.57 2.53 -48.70
CA ALA A 181 -15.13 3.84 -49.19
C ALA A 181 -16.27 4.86 -49.39
N ASN A 182 -17.22 4.98 -48.44
CA ASN A 182 -18.12 6.14 -48.34
C ASN A 182 -18.70 6.29 -46.92
N LEU A 183 -18.06 7.12 -46.10
CA LEU A 183 -18.65 7.68 -44.88
C LEU A 183 -18.71 9.21 -45.04
N PRO A 184 -19.83 9.88 -44.70
CA PRO A 184 -19.98 11.32 -44.91
C PRO A 184 -19.13 12.17 -43.96
N SER A 185 -18.74 13.34 -44.44
CA SER A 185 -17.83 14.31 -43.81
C SER A 185 -18.25 14.77 -42.41
N THR A 186 -17.31 14.85 -41.47
CA THR A 186 -17.52 15.33 -40.10
C THR A 186 -17.31 16.86 -39.98
N GLU A 187 -18.15 17.65 -40.64
CA GLU A 187 -18.26 19.10 -40.35
C GLU A 187 -19.44 19.33 -39.41
N GLY A 188 -19.17 19.52 -38.10
CA GLY A 188 -20.20 19.96 -37.15
C GLY A 188 -20.16 19.42 -35.70
N LEU A 189 -19.10 18.73 -35.25
CA LEU A 189 -19.00 18.29 -33.86
C LEU A 189 -18.26 19.31 -32.98
N PRO A 190 -18.74 19.60 -31.76
CA PRO A 190 -18.10 20.56 -30.86
C PRO A 190 -16.73 20.04 -30.38
N SER A 191 -15.73 20.92 -30.41
CA SER A 191 -14.37 20.63 -29.96
C SER A 191 -14.30 20.44 -28.44
N ARG A 192 -13.68 19.33 -28.04
CA ARG A 192 -13.31 19.03 -26.64
C ARG A 192 -12.35 20.10 -26.13
N SER A 193 -12.63 20.66 -24.96
CA SER A 193 -11.96 21.82 -24.35
C SER A 193 -10.46 21.61 -24.13
N LYS A 194 -9.69 22.70 -24.26
CA LYS A 194 -8.21 22.77 -24.30
C LYS A 194 -7.49 22.47 -22.97
N GLU A 195 -8.15 21.93 -21.95
CA GLU A 195 -7.53 21.71 -20.63
C GLU A 195 -6.78 20.37 -20.49
N GLU A 196 -7.01 19.38 -21.37
CA GLU A 196 -6.28 18.10 -21.33
C GLU A 196 -4.94 18.13 -22.09
N GLN A 197 -4.63 19.18 -22.86
CA GLN A 197 -3.41 19.24 -23.67
C GLN A 197 -2.17 19.79 -22.93
N THR A 198 -2.36 20.51 -21.82
CA THR A 198 -1.24 21.05 -21.02
C THR A 198 -0.62 19.98 -20.13
N ASP A 199 -1.42 19.07 -19.59
CA ASP A 199 -0.97 18.03 -18.64
C ASP A 199 -0.12 16.94 -19.33
N HIS A 200 -0.36 16.69 -20.63
CA HIS A 200 0.45 15.75 -21.40
C HIS A 200 1.83 16.30 -21.79
N LYS A 201 1.95 17.62 -22.01
CA LYS A 201 3.23 18.25 -22.41
C LYS A 201 4.19 18.42 -21.24
N GLU A 202 3.71 18.84 -20.06
CA GLU A 202 4.56 18.94 -18.85
C GLU A 202 5.08 17.56 -18.41
N ARG A 203 4.29 16.51 -18.60
CA ARG A 203 4.68 15.14 -18.25
C ARG A 203 5.73 14.55 -19.18
N GLU A 204 5.77 14.98 -20.45
CA GLU A 204 6.80 14.55 -21.42
C GLU A 204 8.14 15.29 -21.22
N GLU A 205 8.13 16.58 -20.86
CA GLU A 205 9.36 17.33 -20.57
C GLU A 205 10.09 16.81 -19.32
N LEU A 206 9.37 16.45 -18.25
CA LEU A 206 9.94 15.86 -17.03
C LEU A 206 10.62 14.48 -17.24
N ILE A 207 10.23 13.75 -18.30
CA ILE A 207 10.79 12.44 -18.65
C ILE A 207 12.08 12.60 -19.49
N GLN A 208 12.17 13.66 -20.31
CA GLN A 208 13.37 13.94 -21.11
C GLN A 208 14.53 14.48 -20.26
N ASP A 209 14.28 15.33 -19.27
CA ASP A 209 15.33 15.86 -18.39
C ASP A 209 16.00 14.78 -17.53
N ARG A 210 15.27 13.73 -17.13
CA ARG A 210 15.85 12.60 -16.39
C ARG A 210 16.75 11.70 -17.25
N LYS A 211 16.57 11.67 -18.57
CA LYS A 211 17.44 10.91 -19.50
C LYS A 211 18.69 11.68 -19.94
N GLY A 212 18.71 13.01 -19.78
CA GLY A 212 19.86 13.85 -20.11
C GLY A 212 20.99 13.82 -19.07
N ASN A 213 20.71 13.47 -17.82
CA ASN A 213 21.65 13.66 -16.71
C ASN A 213 22.47 12.41 -16.31
N SER A 214 22.49 11.34 -17.11
CA SER A 214 23.17 10.07 -16.78
C SER A 214 24.43 9.77 -17.62
N LYS A 215 25.09 10.77 -18.20
CA LYS A 215 26.40 10.61 -18.84
C LYS A 215 27.48 11.31 -18.01
N GLU A 216 27.97 10.65 -16.97
CA GLU A 216 29.24 11.01 -16.33
C GLU A 216 30.41 10.78 -17.31
N PRO A 217 31.40 11.68 -17.40
CA PRO A 217 32.60 11.43 -18.17
C PRO A 217 33.50 10.44 -17.43
N VAL A 218 33.73 9.28 -18.04
CA VAL A 218 34.76 8.32 -17.62
C VAL A 218 36.12 9.01 -17.70
N ALA A 219 36.71 9.31 -16.55
CA ALA A 219 38.08 9.79 -16.46
C ALA A 219 39.05 8.65 -16.82
N LEU A 220 39.77 8.84 -17.92
CA LEU A 220 41.03 8.16 -18.20
C LEU A 220 42.07 8.66 -17.19
N LEU A 221 42.57 7.76 -16.34
CA LEU A 221 43.84 7.94 -15.64
C LEU A 221 44.77 6.80 -16.08
N SER A 222 45.79 7.22 -16.83
CA SER A 222 47.07 6.53 -16.96
C SER A 222 47.78 6.40 -15.61
#